data_AF-A0A9W8HU42-F1
#
_entry.id   AF-A0A9W8HU42-F1
#
_cell.length_a   1.000
_cell.length_b   1.000
_cell.length_c   1.000
_cell.angle_alpha   90.00
_cell.angle_beta   90.00
_cell.angle_gamma   90.00
#
_symmetry.space_group_name_H-M   'P 1'
#
loop_
_entity.id
_entity.type
_entity.pdbx_description
1 polymer ?
#
loop_
_entity_poly.entity_id
_entity_poly.type
_entity_poly.pdbx_seq_one_letter_code
_entity_poly.pdbx_strand_id
1 'polypeptide(L)'
;SMNYYMWDDAWHNSSFANPNIKLYVGAMAGTGAGNPSSYVAPDFFARELKELQGNYSESFGGAMMWDMSWAYGATPNYAANAKQALMSGSRCGSGSS
;
A
#
# COMPACT_ATOMS: atom_id res chain seq x y z
N SER A 1 -3.64 0.13 -10.60
CA SER A 1 -4.33 1.18 -9.82
C SER A 1 -5.51 0.59 -9.05
N MET A 2 -5.41 0.55 -7.72
CA MET A 2 -6.40 -0.02 -6.79
C MET A 2 -7.54 0.94 -6.39
N ASN A 3 -8.01 1.80 -7.31
CA ASN A 3 -9.00 2.87 -7.04
C ASN A 3 -8.61 3.86 -5.92
N TYR A 4 -7.32 3.96 -5.61
CA TYR A 4 -6.80 4.85 -4.57
C TYR A 4 -7.17 6.33 -4.81
N TYR A 5 -7.23 6.75 -6.08
CA TYR A 5 -7.60 8.11 -6.48
C TYR A 5 -8.96 8.58 -5.92
N MET A 6 -9.93 7.67 -5.75
CA MET A 6 -11.24 8.03 -5.18
C MET A 6 -11.14 8.35 -3.69
N TRP A 7 -10.27 7.63 -2.98
CA TRP A 7 -10.01 7.86 -1.56
C TRP A 7 -9.16 9.10 -1.34
N ASP A 8 -8.21 9.35 -2.23
CA ASP A 8 -7.40 10.57 -2.27
C ASP A 8 -8.27 11.82 -2.52
N ASP A 9 -9.19 11.76 -3.48
CA ASP A 9 -10.16 12.85 -3.72
C ASP A 9 -11.03 13.11 -2.48
N ALA A 10 -11.55 12.06 -1.84
CA ALA A 10 -12.31 12.20 -0.59
C ALA A 10 -11.46 12.79 0.55
N TRP A 11 -10.15 12.49 0.57
CA TRP A 11 -9.18 13.02 1.53
C TRP A 11 -8.97 14.52 1.33
N HIS A 12 -8.77 14.95 0.09
CA HIS A 12 -8.65 16.37 -0.26
C HIS A 12 -9.93 17.16 -0.01
N ASN A 13 -11.09 16.55 -0.27
CA ASN A 13 -12.40 17.19 -0.09
C ASN A 13 -12.87 17.23 1.38
N SER A 14 -11.98 16.94 2.35
CA SER A 14 -12.27 16.99 3.79
C SER A 14 -13.49 16.18 4.22
N SER A 15 -13.78 15.06 3.53
CA SER A 15 -14.88 14.17 3.93
C SER A 15 -14.59 13.44 5.26
N PHE A 16 -13.39 13.59 5.80
CA PHE A 16 -12.94 12.98 7.04
C PHE A 16 -12.90 14.00 8.18
N ALA A 17 -13.42 13.60 9.35
CA ALA A 17 -13.42 14.44 10.56
C ALA A 17 -12.01 14.77 11.09
N ASN A 18 -10.99 13.98 10.73
CA ASN A 18 -9.60 14.23 11.07
C ASN A 18 -8.78 14.51 9.80
N PRO A 19 -8.26 15.73 9.60
CA PRO A 19 -7.49 16.08 8.41
C PRO A 19 -6.09 15.47 8.37
N ASN A 20 -5.59 14.93 9.50
CA ASN A 20 -4.25 14.35 9.60
C ASN A 20 -4.22 12.83 9.34
N ILE A 21 -5.32 12.25 8.85
CA ILE A 21 -5.34 10.82 8.54
C ILE A 21 -4.41 10.51 7.36
N LYS A 22 -3.92 9.27 7.32
CA LYS A 22 -3.21 8.72 6.18
C LYS A 22 -3.95 7.48 5.69
N LEU A 23 -4.01 7.30 4.38
CA LEU A 23 -4.69 6.18 3.74
C LEU A 23 -3.72 5.00 3.59
N TYR A 24 -4.12 3.84 4.07
CA TYR A 24 -3.36 2.60 3.96
C TYR A 24 -4.04 1.67 2.96
N VAL A 25 -3.24 1.01 2.11
CA VAL A 25 -3.75 0.06 1.12
C VAL A 25 -3.76 -1.34 1.71
N GLY A 26 -4.96 -1.91 1.84
CA GLY A 26 -5.17 -3.27 2.34
C GLY A 26 -5.01 -4.32 1.23
N ALA A 27 -4.30 -5.41 1.50
CA ALA A 27 -4.27 -6.60 0.64
C ALA A 27 -4.42 -7.91 1.43
N MET A 28 -5.07 -8.89 0.82
CA MET A 28 -5.08 -10.26 1.32
C MET A 28 -3.72 -10.90 1.03
N ALA A 29 -3.02 -11.37 2.07
CA ALA A 29 -1.68 -11.94 1.98
C ALA A 29 -1.66 -13.43 1.58
N GLY A 30 -2.83 -14.04 1.38
CA GLY A 30 -2.96 -15.41 0.89
C GLY A 30 -4.37 -15.69 0.38
N THR A 31 -4.51 -16.72 -0.46
CA THR A 31 -5.82 -17.16 -1.00
C THR A 31 -6.73 -17.74 0.08
N GLY A 32 -6.17 -18.19 1.21
CA GLY A 32 -6.91 -18.65 2.40
C GLY A 32 -7.10 -17.58 3.48
N ALA A 33 -6.57 -16.37 3.29
CA ALA A 33 -6.72 -15.28 4.27
C ALA A 33 -8.10 -14.60 4.23
N GLY A 34 -8.86 -14.82 3.15
CA GLY A 34 -10.16 -14.21 2.92
C GLY A 34 -10.78 -14.75 1.64
N ASN A 35 -11.37 -13.88 0.82
CA ASN A 35 -11.87 -14.28 -0.50
C ASN A 35 -10.69 -14.50 -1.47
N PRO A 36 -10.54 -15.68 -2.11
CA PRO A 36 -9.44 -15.97 -3.03
C PRO A 36 -9.34 -14.98 -4.18
N SER A 37 -10.46 -14.40 -4.63
CA SER A 37 -10.48 -13.38 -5.70
C SER A 37 -9.94 -12.01 -5.27
N SER A 38 -9.72 -11.81 -3.97
CA SER A 38 -9.16 -10.58 -3.40
C SER A 38 -7.67 -10.70 -3.07
N TYR A 39 -7.06 -11.87 -3.30
CA TYR A 39 -5.63 -12.05 -3.24
C TYR A 39 -4.95 -11.37 -4.43
N VAL A 40 -3.90 -10.62 -4.15
CA VAL A 40 -3.03 -10.02 -5.15
C VAL A 40 -1.63 -10.59 -4.98
N ALA A 41 -0.89 -10.76 -6.08
CA ALA A 41 0.47 -11.27 -6.01
C ALA A 41 1.40 -10.29 -5.27
N PRO A 42 2.38 -10.77 -4.47
CA PRO A 42 3.28 -9.91 -3.70
C PRO A 42 4.01 -8.87 -4.57
N ASP A 43 4.49 -9.27 -5.75
CA ASP A 43 5.23 -8.37 -6.65
C ASP A 43 4.32 -7.30 -7.27
N PHE A 44 3.07 -7.66 -7.59
CA PHE A 44 2.09 -6.70 -8.08
C PHE A 44 1.77 -5.68 -6.99
N PHE A 45 1.57 -6.14 -5.76
CA PHE A 45 1.28 -5.27 -4.64
C PHE A 45 2.46 -4.35 -4.31
N ALA A 46 3.69 -4.88 -4.30
CA ALA A 46 4.91 -4.08 -4.13
C ALA A 46 5.05 -2.97 -5.18
N ARG A 47 4.77 -3.28 -6.46
CA ARG A 47 4.79 -2.28 -7.54
C ARG A 47 3.74 -1.20 -7.34
N GLU A 48 2.49 -1.59 -7.07
CA GLU A 48 1.40 -0.63 -6.84
C GLU A 48 1.69 0.28 -5.63
N LEU A 49 2.20 -0.27 -4.52
CA LEU A 49 2.57 0.55 -3.36
C LEU A 49 3.62 1.62 -3.69
N LYS A 50 4.61 1.27 -4.52
CA LYS A 50 5.64 2.22 -4.95
C LYS A 50 5.05 3.32 -5.83
N GLU A 51 4.16 2.96 -6.76
CA GLU A 51 3.45 3.93 -7.61
C GLU A 51 2.55 4.86 -6.78
N LEU A 52 1.82 4.31 -5.81
CA LEU A 52 0.94 5.09 -4.93
C LEU A 52 1.72 6.03 -4.01
N GLN A 53 2.83 5.55 -3.43
CA GLN A 53 3.71 6.38 -2.61
C GLN A 53 4.29 7.57 -3.40
N GLY A 54 4.63 7.37 -4.67
CA GLY A 54 5.14 8.43 -5.54
C GLY A 54 4.08 9.43 -5.98
N ASN A 55 2.87 8.96 -6.32
CA ASN A 55 1.80 9.80 -6.85
C ASN A 55 0.98 10.52 -5.77
N TYR A 56 0.90 9.96 -4.56
CA TYR A 56 0.02 10.45 -3.49
C TYR A 56 0.77 10.62 -2.16
N SER A 57 1.95 11.24 -2.20
CA SER A 57 2.86 11.36 -1.04
C SER A 57 2.23 12.07 0.18
N GLU A 58 1.20 12.89 -0.03
CA GLU A 58 0.50 13.62 1.03
C GLU A 58 -0.57 12.79 1.74
N SER A 59 -1.33 11.96 1.02
CA SER A 59 -2.40 11.15 1.61
C SER A 59 -1.93 9.73 2.00
N PHE A 60 -0.90 9.21 1.32
CA PHE A 60 -0.46 7.83 1.46
C PHE A 60 0.25 7.54 2.79
N GLY A 61 -0.24 6.51 3.49
CA GLY A 61 0.26 6.05 4.79
C GLY A 61 1.06 4.75 4.74
N GLY A 62 0.84 3.91 3.73
CA GLY A 62 1.52 2.64 3.59
C GLY A 62 0.60 1.48 3.26
N ALA A 63 0.99 0.28 3.70
CA ALA A 63 0.30 -0.96 3.41
C ALA A 63 -0.25 -1.62 4.68
N MET A 64 -1.41 -2.26 4.55
CA MET A 64 -1.99 -3.14 5.55
C MET A 64 -2.22 -4.52 4.93
N MET A 65 -1.95 -5.58 5.68
CA MET A 65 -2.06 -6.95 5.18
C MET A 65 -2.94 -7.79 6.09
N TRP A 66 -3.76 -8.64 5.48
CA TRP A 66 -4.60 -9.59 6.19
C TRP A 66 -4.39 -11.02 5.66
N ASP A 67 -4.16 -12.04 6.48
CA ASP A 67 -3.85 -12.05 7.91
C ASP A 67 -2.33 -12.16 8.15
N MET A 68 -1.85 -11.82 9.34
CA MET A 68 -0.43 -11.89 9.72
C MET A 68 0.19 -13.26 9.44
N SER A 69 -0.54 -14.35 9.72
CA SER A 69 -0.09 -15.72 9.49
C SER A 69 0.29 -15.97 8.03
N TRP A 70 -0.48 -15.43 7.09
CA TRP A 70 -0.20 -15.50 5.66
C TRP A 70 0.86 -14.49 5.23
N ALA A 71 0.86 -13.29 5.80
CA ALA A 71 1.84 -12.25 5.47
C ALA A 71 3.29 -12.66 5.77
N TYR A 72 3.50 -13.37 6.88
CA TYR A 72 4.82 -13.86 7.29
C TYR A 72 5.08 -15.32 6.88
N GLY A 73 4.03 -16.14 6.78
CA GLY A 73 4.13 -17.56 6.43
C GLY A 73 4.19 -17.85 4.93
N ALA A 74 3.80 -16.90 4.07
CA ALA A 74 3.95 -17.05 2.62
C ALA A 74 5.43 -17.03 2.19
N THR A 75 5.76 -17.80 1.16
CA THR A 75 7.05 -17.75 0.47
C THR A 75 6.83 -17.32 -0.98
N PRO A 76 7.38 -16.19 -1.44
CA PRO A 76 8.19 -15.23 -0.68
C PRO A 76 7.40 -14.47 0.38
N ASN A 77 8.07 -14.00 1.43
CA ASN A 77 7.45 -13.26 2.53
C ASN A 77 6.80 -11.98 2.01
N TYR A 78 5.47 -11.95 2.10
CA TYR A 78 4.65 -10.91 1.50
C TYR A 78 4.93 -9.54 2.13
N ALA A 79 5.04 -9.50 3.47
CA ALA A 79 5.35 -8.29 4.23
C ALA A 79 6.75 -7.73 3.93
N ALA A 80 7.75 -8.61 3.77
CA ALA A 80 9.10 -8.22 3.44
C ALA A 80 9.18 -7.56 2.05
N ASN A 81 8.45 -8.09 1.06
CA ASN A 81 8.43 -7.54 -0.29
C ASN A 81 7.82 -6.13 -0.31
N ALA A 82 6.65 -5.95 0.33
CA ALA A 82 6.02 -4.64 0.45
C ALA A 82 6.90 -3.63 1.22
N LYS A 83 7.55 -4.06 2.30
CA LYS A 83 8.46 -3.21 3.07
C LYS A 83 9.65 -2.76 2.22
N GLN A 84 10.26 -3.66 1.45
CA GLN A 84 11.37 -3.30 0.56
C GLN A 84 10.94 -2.29 -0.51
N ALA A 85 9.76 -2.46 -1.10
CA ALA A 85 9.23 -1.52 -2.08
C ALA A 85 9.03 -0.11 -1.51
N LEU A 86 8.43 -0.01 -0.32
CA LEU A 86 8.20 1.26 0.36
C LEU A 86 9.51 1.93 0.80
N MET A 87 10.48 1.18 1.31
CA MET A 87 11.79 1.73 1.67
C MET A 87 12.61 2.15 0.44
N SER A 88 12.44 1.47 -0.70
CA SER A 88 13.06 1.88 -1.97
C SER A 88 12.42 3.13 -2.55
N GLY A 89 11.14 3.40 -2.27
CA GLY A 89 10.41 4.59 -2.71
C GLY A 89 10.63 5.81 -1.82
N SER A 90 11.00 5.63 -0.54
CA SER A 90 11.31 6.69 0.43
C SER A 90 12.59 7.49 0.17
N ARG A 91 13.13 7.52 -1.05
CA ARG A 91 14.27 8.40 -1.38
C ARG A 91 13.78 9.85 -1.46
N CYS A 92 13.81 10.52 -0.31
CA CYS A 92 13.78 11.97 -0.21
C CYS A 92 14.83 12.58 -1.17
N GLY A 93 14.37 13.48 -2.05
CA GLY A 93 15.12 14.42 -2.88
C GLY A 93 16.61 14.18 -3.13
N SER A 94 16.96 13.72 -4.33
CA SER A 94 18.10 14.34 -5.02
C SER A 94 17.54 15.51 -5.79
N GLY A 95 17.87 16.71 -5.31
CA GLY A 95 17.63 17.94 -6.04
C GLY A 95 18.20 17.84 -7.45
N SER A 96 17.48 18.45 -8.38
CA SER A 96 17.94 18.76 -9.72
C SER A 96 19.31 19.42 -9.68
N SER A 97 20.21 19.01 -10.57
CA SER A 97 21.35 19.81 -11.03
C SER A 97 21.47 19.59 -12.53
#